data_AF-H6SP54-F1
#
_entry.id   AF-H6SP54-F1
#
_cell.length_a   1.000
_cell.length_b   1.000
_cell.length_c   1.000
_cell.angle_alpha   90.00
_cell.angle_beta   90.00
_cell.angle_gamma   90.00
#
_symmetry.space_group_name_H-M   'P 1'
#
loop_
_entity.id
_entity.type
_entity.pdbx_description
1 polymer ?
#
loop_
_entity_poly.entity_id
_entity_poly.type
_entity_poly.pdbx_seq_one_letter_code
_entity_poly.pdbx_strand_id
1 'polypeptide(L)'
;MTKLSSPLFTRVSTRYHARATENHAWERMVALRMSKMDACPALVLNADFQPLSYLPLSLWSWQEAVKAVFMDRVNVVSEYDFIIRSPTLEMRLPSVISLKEYVPTAPRAAFTRFNVFLRDGFTCQYCGTRLPAHDLTFDHVVPRSKGGRTTWDNVVAACGPCNMRKANRTPREASMPLRKPAIEPTAHWLRNVGRSFPPGYLHESWRDFLYWDVELET
;
A
#
# COMPACT_ATOMS: atom_id res chain seq x y z
N MET A 1 -0.87 67.39 44.17
CA MET A 1 -2.28 67.83 44.03
C MET A 1 -3.17 66.65 44.41
N THR A 2 -3.83 66.78 45.55
CA THR A 2 -4.66 65.76 46.22
C THR A 2 -6.05 65.70 45.61
N LYS A 3 -6.67 64.51 45.57
CA LYS A 3 -8.00 64.14 46.14
C LYS A 3 -8.49 62.81 45.50
N LEU A 4 -8.67 61.76 46.33
CA LEU A 4 -9.96 61.20 46.84
C LEU A 4 -10.75 60.45 45.74
N SER A 5 -11.36 59.28 45.88
CA SER A 5 -11.86 58.51 47.03
C SER A 5 -12.38 57.13 46.54
N SER A 6 -12.30 56.11 47.40
CA SER A 6 -12.95 54.78 47.34
C SER A 6 -14.50 54.88 47.51
N PRO A 7 -15.34 53.81 47.64
CA PRO A 7 -15.17 52.34 47.51
C PRO A 7 -16.42 51.59 46.88
N LEU A 8 -16.42 50.25 47.00
CA LEU A 8 -17.56 49.28 47.00
C LEU A 8 -17.97 48.65 45.67
N PHE A 9 -17.73 47.34 45.49
CA PHE A 9 -18.77 46.33 45.75
C PHE A 9 -18.20 44.90 45.82
N THR A 10 -18.91 44.13 46.62
CA THR A 10 -18.60 42.86 47.27
C THR A 10 -18.77 41.65 46.34
N ARG A 11 -18.04 40.57 46.68
CA ARG A 11 -18.18 39.16 46.24
C ARG A 11 -19.60 38.75 45.85
N VAL A 12 -19.71 37.96 44.77
CA VAL A 12 -20.39 36.65 44.82
C VAL A 12 -19.56 35.63 44.02
N SER A 13 -18.91 34.74 44.76
CA SER A 13 -18.50 33.43 44.25
C SER A 13 -19.77 32.60 44.05
N THR A 14 -19.86 31.79 43.00
CA THR A 14 -20.08 30.34 43.15
C THR A 14 -20.12 29.61 41.81
N ARG A 15 -19.47 28.44 41.81
CA ARG A 15 -19.65 27.28 40.91
C ARG A 15 -18.91 27.31 39.55
N TYR A 16 -17.59 27.41 39.63
CA TYR A 16 -16.74 26.55 38.80
C TYR A 16 -16.66 25.18 39.48
N HIS A 17 -17.20 24.14 38.85
CA HIS A 17 -16.79 22.71 38.95
C HIS A 17 -17.96 21.81 38.56
N ALA A 18 -17.96 21.37 37.29
CA ALA A 18 -18.35 20.03 36.83
C ALA A 18 -18.70 20.09 35.32
N ARG A 19 -17.69 20.08 34.43
CA ARG A 19 -17.88 19.79 32.99
C ARG A 19 -16.58 19.48 32.22
N ALA A 20 -15.51 19.07 32.90
CA ALA A 20 -14.20 18.84 32.28
C ALA A 20 -13.88 17.35 31.99
N THR A 21 -14.75 16.41 32.34
CA THR A 21 -14.49 14.97 32.19
C THR A 21 -15.18 14.33 30.99
N GLU A 22 -16.23 14.95 30.43
CA GLU A 22 -17.00 14.42 29.29
C GLU A 22 -16.36 14.70 27.92
N ASN A 23 -15.72 15.87 27.75
CA ASN A 23 -15.07 16.24 26.48
C ASN A 23 -13.93 15.29 26.10
N HIS A 24 -13.12 14.86 27.08
CA HIS A 24 -12.01 13.96 26.80
C HIS A 24 -12.44 12.52 26.48
N ALA A 25 -13.64 12.10 26.91
CA ALA A 25 -14.16 10.77 26.56
C ALA A 25 -14.70 10.77 25.13
N TRP A 26 -15.44 11.81 24.75
CA TRP A 26 -15.94 12.02 23.38
C TRP A 26 -14.80 12.16 22.38
N GLU A 27 -13.82 13.03 22.63
CA GLU A 27 -12.64 13.23 21.78
C GLU A 27 -11.85 11.92 21.62
N ARG A 28 -11.67 11.15 22.70
CA ARG A 28 -11.02 9.84 22.64
C ARG A 28 -11.84 8.83 21.86
N MET A 29 -13.16 8.77 22.02
CA MET A 29 -14.03 7.86 21.25
C MET A 29 -14.03 8.21 19.76
N VAL A 30 -14.10 9.49 19.41
CA VAL A 30 -14.01 9.97 18.02
C VAL A 30 -12.63 9.64 17.44
N ALA A 31 -11.55 9.92 18.15
CA ALA A 31 -10.20 9.58 17.72
C ALA A 31 -9.98 8.07 17.56
N LEU A 32 -10.50 7.24 18.48
CA LEU A 32 -10.42 5.78 18.40
C LEU A 32 -11.27 5.21 17.26
N ARG A 33 -12.41 5.86 16.98
CA ARG A 33 -13.28 5.51 15.85
C ARG A 33 -12.65 5.92 14.52
N MET A 34 -12.00 7.09 14.47
CA MET A 34 -11.25 7.55 13.30
C MET A 34 -10.04 6.66 13.02
N SER A 35 -9.26 6.30 14.05
CA SER A 35 -8.13 5.38 13.89
C SER A 35 -8.54 3.98 13.44
N LYS A 36 -9.76 3.54 13.80
CA LYS A 36 -10.33 2.27 13.31
C LYS A 36 -10.77 2.36 11.84
N MET A 37 -11.28 3.50 11.38
CA MET A 37 -11.64 3.70 9.96
C MET A 37 -10.42 3.80 9.07
N ASP A 38 -9.31 4.39 9.55
CA ASP A 38 -8.06 4.45 8.81
C ASP A 38 -7.45 3.06 8.54
N ALA A 39 -7.94 2.02 9.23
CA ALA A 39 -7.63 0.61 8.98
C ALA A 39 -8.61 -0.10 8.00
N CYS A 40 -9.52 0.64 7.37
CA CYS A 40 -10.54 0.13 6.44
C CYS A 40 -10.38 0.71 5.02
N PRO A 41 -9.26 0.46 4.32
CA PRO A 41 -9.09 0.91 2.94
C PRO A 41 -10.07 0.19 2.00
N ALA A 42 -10.38 0.74 0.82
CA ALA A 42 -11.18 0.04 -0.18
C ALA A 42 -10.29 -0.58 -1.26
N LEU A 43 -10.57 -1.84 -1.62
CA LEU A 43 -9.97 -2.45 -2.82
C LEU A 43 -10.58 -1.82 -4.08
N VAL A 44 -9.72 -1.33 -4.95
CA VAL A 44 -10.10 -0.72 -6.23
C VAL A 44 -9.91 -1.73 -7.34
N LEU A 45 -11.02 -2.05 -7.98
CA LEU A 45 -11.08 -2.88 -9.17
C LEU A 45 -11.27 -2.00 -10.40
N ASN A 46 -10.76 -2.47 -11.53
CA ASN A 46 -11.07 -1.94 -12.84
C ASN A 46 -12.49 -2.36 -13.26
N ALA A 47 -12.97 -1.89 -14.41
CA ALA A 47 -14.33 -2.18 -14.89
C ALA A 47 -14.57 -3.67 -15.24
N ASP A 48 -13.50 -4.44 -15.40
CA ASP A 48 -13.51 -5.90 -15.58
C ASP A 48 -13.42 -6.68 -14.25
N PHE A 49 -13.60 -5.98 -13.12
CA PHE A 49 -13.52 -6.54 -11.76
C PHE A 49 -12.15 -7.11 -11.37
N GLN A 50 -11.09 -6.76 -12.10
CA GLN A 50 -9.71 -7.10 -11.71
C GLN A 50 -9.03 -5.93 -10.97
N PRO A 51 -8.18 -6.19 -9.96
CA PRO A 51 -7.36 -5.15 -9.35
C PRO A 51 -6.49 -4.41 -10.37
N LEU A 52 -6.44 -3.08 -10.27
CA LEU A 52 -5.58 -2.24 -11.13
C LEU A 52 -4.10 -2.59 -10.96
N SER A 53 -3.69 -2.90 -9.73
CA SER A 53 -2.35 -3.36 -9.37
C SER A 53 -2.43 -4.39 -8.24
N TYR A 54 -1.59 -5.42 -8.27
CA TYR A 54 -1.49 -6.42 -7.20
C TYR A 54 -0.39 -6.09 -6.18
N LEU A 55 0.64 -5.34 -6.58
CA LEU A 55 1.75 -4.95 -5.70
C LEU A 55 2.33 -3.57 -6.05
N PRO A 56 2.07 -2.54 -5.23
CA PRO A 56 1.12 -2.58 -4.11
C PRO A 56 -0.29 -2.87 -4.63
N LEU A 57 -1.08 -3.56 -3.82
CA LEU A 57 -2.49 -3.81 -4.14
C LEU A 57 -3.18 -2.45 -4.33
N SER A 58 -4.03 -2.31 -5.35
CA SER A 58 -4.74 -1.06 -5.65
C SER A 58 -5.77 -0.76 -4.57
N LEU A 59 -5.30 -0.13 -3.50
CA LEU A 59 -6.09 0.28 -2.35
C LEU A 59 -6.25 1.79 -2.32
N TRP A 60 -7.45 2.26 -2.01
CA TRP A 60 -7.73 3.64 -1.66
C TRP A 60 -8.00 3.75 -0.17
N SER A 61 -7.66 4.90 0.42
CA SER A 61 -8.14 5.22 1.76
C SER A 61 -9.66 5.25 1.78
N TRP A 62 -10.26 5.02 2.95
CA TRP A 62 -11.71 5.06 3.08
C TRP A 62 -12.29 6.42 2.66
N GLN A 63 -11.56 7.51 2.91
CA GLN A 63 -11.94 8.87 2.52
C GLN A 63 -11.99 9.02 0.99
N GLU A 64 -10.99 8.52 0.28
CA GLU A 64 -10.94 8.55 -1.19
C GLU A 64 -12.05 7.71 -1.81
N ALA A 65 -12.31 6.52 -1.25
CA ALA A 65 -13.39 5.64 -1.69
C ALA A 65 -14.75 6.31 -1.54
N VAL A 66 -15.04 6.87 -0.36
CA VAL A 66 -16.29 7.61 -0.08
C VAL A 66 -16.42 8.79 -1.03
N LYS A 67 -15.37 9.61 -1.19
CA LYS A 67 -15.37 10.74 -2.12
C LYS A 67 -15.73 10.30 -3.54
N ALA A 68 -15.17 9.18 -4.02
CA ALA A 68 -15.44 8.65 -5.34
C ALA A 68 -16.88 8.15 -5.51
N VAL A 69 -17.46 7.53 -4.48
CA VAL A 69 -18.87 7.12 -4.45
C VAL A 69 -19.78 8.34 -4.53
N PHE A 70 -19.51 9.38 -3.73
CA PHE A 70 -20.27 10.63 -3.75
C PHE A 70 -20.22 11.37 -5.10
N MET A 71 -19.08 11.32 -5.78
CA MET A 71 -18.92 11.89 -7.13
C MET A 71 -19.49 10.97 -8.23
N ASP A 72 -20.13 9.85 -7.85
CA ASP A 72 -20.70 8.86 -8.77
C ASP A 72 -19.66 8.31 -9.79
N ARG A 73 -18.39 8.17 -9.38
CA ARG A 73 -17.29 7.73 -10.25
C ARG A 73 -17.01 6.23 -10.18
N VAL A 74 -17.54 5.54 -9.19
CA VAL A 74 -17.30 4.11 -8.91
C VAL A 74 -18.58 3.42 -8.51
N ASN A 75 -18.63 2.10 -8.71
CA ASN A 75 -19.68 1.25 -8.17
C ASN A 75 -19.20 0.65 -6.83
N VAL A 76 -20.08 0.58 -5.83
CA VAL A 76 -19.80 -0.15 -4.59
C VAL A 76 -20.14 -1.62 -4.81
N VAL A 77 -19.15 -2.48 -4.63
CA VAL A 77 -19.30 -3.94 -4.83
C VAL A 77 -19.50 -4.66 -3.50
N SER A 78 -18.76 -4.23 -2.47
CA SER A 78 -18.89 -4.76 -1.11
C SER A 78 -18.62 -3.67 -0.09
N GLU A 79 -19.15 -3.83 1.11
CA GLU A 79 -19.12 -2.84 2.18
C GLU A 79 -18.56 -3.44 3.48
N TYR A 80 -18.00 -2.59 4.34
CA TYR A 80 -17.72 -2.92 5.72
C TYR A 80 -19.00 -2.80 6.56
N ASP A 81 -19.01 -3.41 7.75
CA ASP A 81 -20.06 -3.20 8.76
C ASP A 81 -19.98 -1.84 9.47
N PHE A 82 -19.17 -0.92 8.94
CA PHE A 82 -18.97 0.40 9.49
C PHE A 82 -19.86 1.43 8.81
N ILE A 83 -20.64 2.18 9.59
CA ILE A 83 -21.51 3.24 9.07
C ILE A 83 -20.85 4.61 9.28
N ILE A 84 -20.79 5.39 8.21
CA ILE A 84 -20.40 6.81 8.23
C ILE A 84 -21.65 7.69 8.10
N ARG A 85 -21.62 8.84 8.75
CA ARG A 85 -22.76 9.76 8.84
C ARG A 85 -22.32 11.20 8.60
N SER A 86 -23.16 11.95 7.90
CA SER A 86 -23.18 13.41 7.86
C SER A 86 -24.57 13.87 8.36
N PRO A 87 -24.79 15.17 8.58
CA PRO A 87 -26.11 15.67 8.95
C PRO A 87 -27.25 15.29 7.99
N THR A 88 -26.93 15.00 6.73
CA THR A 88 -27.90 14.74 5.66
C THR A 88 -27.74 13.38 4.99
N LEU A 89 -26.74 12.58 5.39
CA LEU A 89 -26.47 11.28 4.77
C LEU A 89 -26.03 10.24 5.79
N GLU A 90 -26.50 9.02 5.61
CA GLU A 90 -25.96 7.82 6.25
C GLU A 90 -25.59 6.80 5.17
N MET A 91 -24.39 6.23 5.23
CA MET A 91 -23.96 5.17 4.32
C MET A 91 -22.99 4.21 4.98
N ARG A 92 -22.92 2.97 4.47
CA ARG A 92 -21.90 2.00 4.88
C ARG A 92 -20.59 2.30 4.17
N LEU A 93 -19.48 1.97 4.83
CA LEU A 93 -18.15 2.24 4.30
C LEU A 93 -17.82 1.23 3.19
N PRO A 94 -17.41 1.67 1.99
CA PRO A 94 -17.05 0.76 0.91
C PRO A 94 -15.80 -0.07 1.27
N SER A 95 -15.86 -1.39 1.04
CA SER A 95 -14.71 -2.30 1.18
C SER A 95 -14.13 -2.72 -0.17
N VAL A 96 -14.97 -2.78 -1.21
CA VAL A 96 -14.59 -3.06 -2.59
C VAL A 96 -15.36 -2.12 -3.51
N ILE A 97 -14.64 -1.46 -4.40
CA ILE A 97 -15.22 -0.56 -5.41
C ILE A 97 -14.69 -0.94 -6.80
N SER A 98 -15.52 -0.77 -7.83
CA SER A 98 -15.11 -0.92 -9.22
C SER A 98 -15.19 0.40 -9.95
N LEU A 99 -14.22 0.68 -10.81
CA LEU A 99 -14.32 1.79 -11.75
C LEU A 99 -15.48 1.56 -12.73
N LYS A 100 -16.16 2.63 -13.13
CA LYS A 100 -17.21 2.57 -14.15
C LYS A 100 -16.67 2.40 -15.56
N GLU A 101 -15.48 2.94 -15.82
CA GLU A 101 -14.82 2.87 -17.12
C GLU A 101 -13.54 2.04 -17.02
N TYR A 102 -13.25 1.30 -18.08
CA TYR A 102 -12.05 0.48 -18.16
C TYR A 102 -10.81 1.37 -18.30
N VAL A 103 -9.87 1.22 -17.36
CA VAL A 103 -8.57 1.88 -17.43
C VAL A 103 -7.55 0.91 -18.05
N PRO A 104 -7.00 1.24 -19.24
CA PRO A 104 -5.96 0.41 -19.85
C PRO A 104 -4.70 0.35 -18.97
N THR A 105 -4.21 -0.85 -18.73
CA THR A 105 -2.92 -1.03 -18.04
C THR A 105 -1.75 -0.92 -19.00
N ALA A 106 -0.62 -0.39 -18.55
CA ALA A 106 0.56 -0.24 -19.38
C ALA A 106 1.00 -1.58 -20.02
N PRO A 107 1.28 -1.62 -21.33
CA PRO A 107 1.65 -2.86 -22.02
C PRO A 107 3.02 -3.39 -21.59
N ARG A 108 3.90 -2.52 -21.08
CA ARG A 108 5.23 -2.88 -20.59
C ARG A 108 5.34 -2.66 -19.09
N ALA A 109 6.02 -3.57 -18.41
CA ALA A 109 6.34 -3.41 -17.00
C ALA A 109 7.34 -2.26 -16.82
N ALA A 110 7.00 -1.30 -15.96
CA ALA A 110 7.92 -0.23 -15.60
C ALA A 110 9.21 -0.80 -14.97
N PHE A 111 10.37 -0.33 -15.41
CA PHE A 111 11.65 -0.77 -14.86
C PHE A 111 11.94 -0.05 -13.54
N THR A 112 11.42 -0.61 -12.45
CA THR A 112 11.61 -0.11 -11.08
C THR A 112 12.33 -1.15 -10.23
N ARG A 113 12.99 -0.72 -9.15
CA ARG A 113 13.61 -1.64 -8.18
C ARG A 113 12.62 -2.69 -7.68
N PHE A 114 11.41 -2.24 -7.38
CA PHE A 114 10.33 -3.09 -6.92
C PHE A 114 9.98 -4.17 -7.95
N ASN A 115 9.81 -3.80 -9.22
CA ASN A 115 9.45 -4.74 -10.28
C ASN A 115 10.60 -5.73 -10.60
N VAL A 116 11.87 -5.34 -10.43
CA VAL A 116 13.00 -6.29 -10.49
C VAL A 116 12.90 -7.32 -9.36
N PHE A 117 12.63 -6.87 -8.12
CA PHE A 117 12.51 -7.78 -6.99
C PHE A 117 11.29 -8.69 -7.14
N LEU A 118 10.17 -8.16 -7.62
CA LEU A 118 8.97 -8.94 -7.89
C LEU A 118 9.22 -9.99 -8.97
N ARG A 119 9.84 -9.62 -10.10
CA ARG A 119 10.27 -10.55 -11.16
C ARG A 119 11.11 -11.71 -10.59
N ASP A 120 12.02 -11.37 -9.68
CA ASP A 120 12.94 -12.31 -9.04
C ASP A 120 12.31 -13.01 -7.81
N GLY A 121 11.02 -12.78 -7.52
CA GLY A 121 10.28 -13.39 -6.43
C GLY A 121 10.85 -13.06 -5.05
N PHE A 122 11.38 -11.85 -4.88
CA PHE A 122 12.10 -11.38 -3.69
C PHE A 122 13.23 -12.33 -3.26
N THR A 123 13.89 -12.96 -4.24
CA THR A 123 14.90 -13.97 -4.02
C THR A 123 16.23 -13.53 -4.63
N CYS A 124 17.31 -13.63 -3.85
CA CYS A 124 18.66 -13.37 -4.33
C CYS A 124 19.01 -14.34 -5.48
N GLN A 125 19.36 -13.79 -6.64
CA GLN A 125 19.64 -14.60 -7.84
C GLN A 125 20.97 -15.35 -7.79
N TYR A 126 21.79 -15.11 -6.76
CA TYR A 126 23.05 -15.82 -6.54
C TYR A 126 22.91 -16.99 -5.56
N CYS A 127 22.48 -16.72 -4.31
CA CYS A 127 22.37 -17.77 -3.29
C CYS A 127 20.99 -18.48 -3.29
N GLY A 128 19.93 -17.81 -3.76
CA GLY A 128 18.56 -18.32 -3.70
C GLY A 128 17.82 -18.02 -2.39
N THR A 129 18.40 -17.23 -1.50
CA THR A 129 17.72 -16.81 -0.26
C THR A 129 16.63 -15.80 -0.59
N ARG A 130 15.40 -16.09 -0.14
CA ARG A 130 14.27 -15.14 -0.16
C ARG A 130 14.40 -14.17 1.01
N LEU A 131 14.27 -12.87 0.74
CA LEU A 131 14.48 -11.80 1.70
C LEU A 131 13.41 -10.72 1.57
N PRO A 132 13.12 -9.95 2.63
CA PRO A 132 12.33 -8.73 2.53
C PRO A 132 12.94 -7.75 1.53
N ALA A 133 12.10 -6.92 0.90
CA ALA A 133 12.54 -5.96 -0.11
C ALA A 133 13.63 -4.98 0.38
N HIS A 134 13.63 -4.63 1.67
CA HIS A 134 14.62 -3.73 2.27
C HIS A 134 15.99 -4.37 2.46
N ASP A 135 16.07 -5.70 2.52
CA ASP A 135 17.32 -6.47 2.63
C ASP A 135 17.88 -6.88 1.26
N LEU A 136 17.13 -6.62 0.19
CA LEU A 136 17.56 -6.84 -1.18
C LEU A 136 18.20 -5.58 -1.77
N THR A 137 19.25 -5.83 -2.54
CA THR A 137 19.91 -4.85 -3.40
C THR A 137 19.69 -5.24 -4.86
N PHE A 138 19.90 -4.30 -5.78
CA PHE A 138 20.05 -4.63 -7.18
C PHE A 138 21.55 -4.80 -7.49
N ASP A 139 21.87 -5.75 -8.36
CA ASP A 139 23.22 -5.96 -8.87
C ASP A 139 23.21 -6.02 -10.39
N HIS A 140 24.27 -5.49 -11.00
CA HIS A 140 24.46 -5.51 -12.44
C HIS A 140 25.21 -6.78 -12.85
N VAL A 141 24.57 -7.65 -13.63
CA VAL A 141 25.14 -8.91 -14.15
C VAL A 141 26.49 -8.65 -14.84
N VAL A 142 26.52 -7.71 -15.77
CA VAL A 142 27.73 -7.05 -16.25
C VAL A 142 27.92 -5.78 -15.42
N PRO A 143 29.00 -5.65 -14.64
CA PRO A 143 29.26 -4.46 -13.82
C PRO A 143 29.34 -3.18 -14.65
N ARG A 144 28.92 -2.04 -14.07
CA ARG A 144 29.01 -0.73 -14.73
C ARG A 144 30.44 -0.39 -15.17
N SER A 145 31.45 -0.77 -14.38
CA SER A 145 32.87 -0.60 -14.73
C SER A 145 33.31 -1.35 -15.99
N LYS A 146 32.51 -2.33 -16.44
CA LYS A 146 32.71 -3.09 -17.67
C LYS A 146 31.69 -2.74 -18.76
N GLY A 147 31.04 -1.57 -18.65
CA GLY A 147 30.07 -1.08 -19.63
C GLY A 147 28.64 -1.62 -19.45
N GLY A 148 28.34 -2.33 -18.35
CA GLY A 148 27.00 -2.82 -18.08
C GLY A 148 25.97 -1.71 -17.89
N ARG A 149 24.84 -1.82 -18.60
CA ARG A 149 23.73 -0.85 -18.55
C ARG A 149 22.74 -1.19 -17.44
N THR A 150 22.01 -0.20 -16.95
CA THR A 150 20.90 -0.43 -16.01
C THR A 150 19.64 -0.74 -16.81
N THR A 151 19.47 -2.00 -17.15
CA THR A 151 18.37 -2.51 -17.99
C THR A 151 17.87 -3.86 -17.46
N TRP A 152 16.69 -4.28 -17.87
CA TRP A 152 16.05 -5.52 -17.43
C TRP A 152 16.92 -6.77 -17.59
N ASP A 153 17.64 -6.84 -18.70
CA ASP A 153 18.54 -7.92 -19.11
C ASP A 153 19.89 -7.92 -18.37
N ASN A 154 20.16 -6.88 -17.57
CA ASN A 154 21.44 -6.73 -16.87
C ASN A 154 21.30 -6.48 -15.37
N VAL A 155 20.10 -6.38 -14.82
CA VAL A 155 19.88 -6.10 -13.39
C VAL A 155 19.08 -7.23 -12.74
N VAL A 156 19.56 -7.69 -11.58
CA VAL A 156 18.96 -8.77 -10.77
C VAL A 156 18.89 -8.40 -9.29
N ALA A 157 18.01 -9.08 -8.55
CA ALA A 157 17.95 -9.01 -7.10
C ALA A 157 19.14 -9.78 -6.48
N ALA A 158 19.83 -9.16 -5.52
CA ALA A 158 20.94 -9.76 -4.80
C ALA A 158 20.89 -9.36 -3.31
N CYS A 159 21.20 -10.30 -2.41
CA CYS A 159 21.44 -9.95 -1.02
C CYS A 159 22.76 -9.17 -0.88
N GLY A 160 22.87 -8.34 0.16
CA GLY A 160 24.09 -7.56 0.43
C GLY A 160 25.38 -8.39 0.39
N PRO A 161 25.47 -9.55 1.09
CA PRO A 161 26.66 -10.39 1.06
C PRO A 161 27.05 -10.90 -0.34
N CYS A 162 26.08 -11.37 -1.13
CA CYS A 162 26.35 -11.83 -2.50
C CYS A 162 26.76 -10.67 -3.41
N ASN A 163 26.10 -9.53 -3.30
CA ASN A 163 26.42 -8.35 -4.10
C ASN A 163 27.86 -7.88 -3.83
N MET A 164 28.24 -7.79 -2.54
CA MET A 164 29.63 -7.49 -2.15
C MET A 164 30.63 -8.55 -2.61
N ARG A 165 30.27 -9.85 -2.53
CA ARG A 165 31.13 -10.92 -3.01
C ARG A 165 31.37 -10.83 -4.52
N LYS A 166 30.34 -10.53 -5.32
CA LYS A 166 30.50 -10.37 -6.77
C LYS A 166 31.30 -9.12 -7.12
N ALA A 167 30.97 -7.98 -6.50
CA ALA A 167 31.60 -6.68 -6.72
C ALA A 167 31.67 -6.33 -8.23
N ASN A 168 32.83 -5.90 -8.71
CA ASN A 168 33.08 -5.48 -10.10
C ASN A 168 33.37 -6.65 -11.07
N ARG A 169 33.03 -7.89 -10.68
CA ARG A 169 33.17 -9.09 -11.50
C ARG A 169 31.83 -9.49 -12.11
N THR A 170 31.89 -10.19 -13.24
CA THR A 170 30.75 -10.90 -13.81
C THR A 170 30.42 -12.15 -12.99
N PRO A 171 29.20 -12.71 -13.09
CA PRO A 171 28.84 -14.01 -12.51
C PRO A 171 29.88 -15.11 -12.76
N ARG A 172 30.42 -15.16 -13.99
CA ARG A 172 31.44 -16.15 -14.39
C ARG A 172 32.75 -15.94 -13.63
N GLU A 173 33.26 -14.71 -13.60
CA GLU A 173 34.51 -14.37 -12.90
C GLU A 173 34.41 -14.53 -11.38
N ALA A 174 33.21 -14.34 -10.80
CA ALA A 174 32.96 -14.52 -9.38
C ALA A 174 32.60 -15.97 -9.00
N SER A 175 32.46 -16.89 -9.97
CA SER A 175 31.92 -18.24 -9.75
C SER A 175 30.55 -18.19 -9.03
N MET A 176 29.68 -17.30 -9.50
CA MET A 176 28.36 -16.99 -8.95
C MET A 176 27.31 -17.07 -10.06
N PRO A 177 26.98 -18.27 -10.56
CA PRO A 177 25.97 -18.40 -11.60
C PRO A 177 24.62 -17.84 -11.13
N LEU A 178 23.90 -17.21 -12.06
CA LEU A 178 22.54 -16.77 -11.79
C LEU A 178 21.60 -17.97 -11.73
N ARG A 179 20.62 -17.92 -10.83
CA ARG A 179 19.55 -18.92 -10.76
C ARG A 179 18.55 -18.81 -11.90
N LYS A 180 18.23 -17.59 -12.31
CA LYS A 180 17.39 -17.29 -13.48
C LYS A 180 18.07 -16.22 -14.35
N PRO A 181 17.89 -16.27 -15.67
CA PRO A 181 18.41 -15.21 -16.53
C PRO A 181 17.71 -13.88 -16.23
N ALA A 182 18.47 -12.79 -16.32
CA ALA A 182 17.90 -11.45 -16.29
C ALA A 182 17.16 -11.20 -17.61
N ILE A 183 15.84 -11.13 -17.55
CA ILE A 183 14.97 -10.88 -18.72
C ILE A 183 13.98 -9.76 -18.41
N GLU A 184 13.51 -9.09 -19.46
CA GLU A 184 12.38 -8.14 -19.36
C GLU A 184 11.08 -8.92 -19.19
N PRO A 185 10.30 -8.68 -18.13
CA PRO A 185 9.01 -9.30 -17.96
C PRO A 185 7.95 -8.68 -18.86
N THR A 186 7.01 -9.49 -19.35
CA THR A 186 5.74 -8.95 -19.83
C THR A 186 4.94 -8.40 -18.65
N ALA A 187 4.12 -7.36 -18.88
CA ALA A 187 3.28 -6.79 -17.83
C ALA A 187 2.32 -7.85 -17.24
N HIS A 188 1.79 -8.74 -18.08
CA HIS A 188 0.94 -9.85 -17.65
C HIS A 188 1.68 -10.85 -16.75
N TRP A 189 2.88 -11.29 -17.14
CA TRP A 189 3.68 -12.20 -16.31
C TRP A 189 4.00 -11.58 -14.95
N LEU A 190 4.43 -10.32 -14.92
CA LEU A 190 4.76 -9.64 -13.67
C LEU A 190 3.52 -9.49 -12.76
N ARG A 191 2.34 -9.23 -13.34
CA ARG A 191 1.06 -9.19 -12.61
C ARG A 191 0.74 -10.55 -11.97
N ASN A 192 0.92 -11.63 -12.72
CA ASN A 192 0.66 -12.99 -12.21
C ASN A 192 1.63 -13.36 -11.08
N VAL A 193 2.91 -13.00 -11.20
CA VAL A 193 3.87 -13.15 -10.10
C VAL A 193 3.41 -12.35 -8.89
N GLY A 194 2.86 -11.14 -9.10
CA GLY A 194 2.26 -10.31 -8.05
C GLY A 194 1.16 -11.01 -7.25
N ARG A 195 0.31 -11.81 -7.89
CA ARG A 195 -0.75 -12.57 -7.20
C ARG A 195 -0.20 -13.50 -6.11
N SER A 196 1.04 -13.98 -6.26
CA SER A 196 1.71 -14.86 -5.29
C SER A 196 2.29 -14.13 -4.06
N PHE A 197 2.25 -12.80 -4.00
CA PHE A 197 2.76 -12.01 -2.87
C PHE A 197 1.67 -11.10 -2.28
N PRO A 198 0.58 -11.65 -1.74
CA PRO A 198 -0.48 -10.84 -1.17
C PRO A 198 0.04 -9.93 -0.03
N PRO A 199 -0.52 -8.72 0.11
CA PRO A 199 -0.31 -7.90 1.30
C PRO A 199 -0.62 -8.67 2.59
N GLY A 200 0.07 -8.33 3.68
CA GLY A 200 -0.05 -9.06 4.95
C GLY A 200 -1.48 -9.22 5.47
N TYR A 201 -2.25 -8.14 5.49
CA TYR A 201 -3.68 -8.17 5.83
C TYR A 201 -4.54 -8.08 4.57
N LEU A 202 -5.39 -9.08 4.36
CA LEU A 202 -6.43 -9.07 3.34
C LEU A 202 -7.80 -9.11 4.02
N HIS A 203 -8.66 -8.15 3.68
CA HIS A 203 -10.05 -8.19 4.12
C HIS A 203 -10.79 -9.37 3.46
N GLU A 204 -11.78 -9.95 4.15
CA GLU A 204 -12.51 -11.12 3.66
C GLU A 204 -13.21 -10.86 2.33
N SER A 205 -13.82 -9.69 2.16
CA SER A 205 -14.51 -9.30 0.92
C SER A 205 -13.58 -9.15 -0.29
N TRP A 206 -12.27 -9.16 -0.08
CA TRP A 206 -11.29 -9.03 -1.17
C TRP A 206 -10.91 -10.38 -1.76
N ARG A 207 -11.13 -11.49 -1.03
CA ARG A 207 -10.62 -12.82 -1.41
C ARG A 207 -11.10 -13.26 -2.78
N ASP A 208 -12.37 -13.02 -3.07
CA ASP A 208 -13.01 -13.37 -4.34
C ASP A 208 -12.40 -12.62 -5.54
N PHE A 209 -11.80 -11.44 -5.33
CA PHE A 209 -11.18 -10.67 -6.41
C PHE A 209 -9.67 -10.95 -6.56
N LEU A 210 -9.07 -11.62 -5.57
CA LEU A 210 -7.64 -11.90 -5.53
C LEU A 210 -7.29 -13.35 -5.88
N TYR A 211 -8.20 -14.30 -5.62
CA TYR A 211 -7.92 -15.74 -5.71
C TYR A 211 -8.89 -16.56 -6.57
N TRP A 212 -9.90 -15.94 -7.18
CA TRP A 212 -10.92 -16.66 -7.96
C TRP A 212 -10.39 -17.37 -9.21
N ASP A 213 -9.28 -16.90 -9.78
CA ASP A 213 -8.61 -17.52 -10.94
C ASP A 213 -7.59 -18.62 -10.56
N VAL A 214 -7.48 -19.00 -9.28
CA VAL A 214 -6.55 -20.06 -8.87
C VAL A 214 -7.14 -21.41 -9.29
N GLU A 215 -6.45 -22.12 -10.19
CA GLU A 215 -6.82 -23.49 -10.56
C GLU A 215 -6.90 -24.36 -9.29
N LEU A 216 -8.03 -25.06 -9.12
CA LEU A 216 -8.19 -26.03 -8.03
C LEU A 216 -7.30 -27.23 -8.35
N GLU A 217 -6.36 -27.55 -7.46
CA GLU A 217 -5.58 -28.78 -7.53
C GLU A 217 -6.55 -29.97 -7.42
N THR A 218 -6.62 -30.78 -8.48
CA THR A 218 -7.37 -32.05 -8.53
C THR A 218 -6.52 -33.21 -8.05
#